data_AF-A0A7K0K261-F1
#
_entry.id   AF-A0A7K0K261-F1
#
_cell.length_a   1.000
_cell.length_b   1.000
_cell.length_c   1.000
_cell.angle_alpha   90.00
_cell.angle_beta   90.00
_cell.angle_gamma   90.00
#
_symmetry.space_group_name_H-M   'P 1'
#
loop_
_entity.id
_entity.type
_entity.pdbx_description
1 polymer ?
#
loop_
_entity_poly.entity_id
_entity_poly.type
_entity_poly.pdbx_seq_one_letter_code
_entity_poly.pdbx_strand_id
1 'polypeptide(L)' 'MATLKMNLDGLTCGMCVKHITEDLSQLDGISKVEVVRGEGKSAVATVTGDAIPADDVLTETVQDAGDYSVLAINR' A
#
# COMPACT_ATOMS: atom_id res chain seq x y z
N MET A 1 2.18 -17.43 4.70
CA MET A 1 2.04 -16.37 3.68
C MET A 1 0.62 -15.87 3.64
N ALA A 2 0.41 -14.66 4.13
CA ALA A 2 -0.83 -13.90 4.02
C ALA A 2 -0.74 -12.91 2.86
N THR A 3 -1.88 -12.56 2.28
CA THR A 3 -1.96 -11.53 1.24
C THR A 3 -3.12 -10.61 1.59
N LEU A 4 -2.89 -9.30 1.55
CA LEU A 4 -3.93 -8.30 1.75
C LEU A 4 -3.96 -7.28 0.60
N LYS A 5 -5.11 -6.64 0.42
CA LYS A 5 -5.34 -5.61 -0.59
C LYS A 5 -5.84 -4.34 0.05
N MET A 6 -5.13 -3.25 -0.18
CA MET A 6 -5.47 -1.91 0.30
C MET A 6 -5.96 -1.08 -0.88
N ASN A 7 -7.18 -0.57 -0.79
CA ASN A 7 -7.68 0.43 -1.72
C ASN A 7 -7.17 1.80 -1.26
N LEU A 8 -6.54 2.50 -2.18
CA LEU A 8 -5.91 3.79 -1.96
C LEU A 8 -6.56 4.84 -2.87
N ASP A 9 -6.64 6.07 -2.39
CA ASP A 9 -7.04 7.24 -3.16
C ASP A 9 -5.96 8.33 -3.10
N GLY A 10 -5.85 9.12 -4.17
CA GLY A 10 -4.88 10.21 -4.29
C GLY A 10 -3.65 9.90 -5.15
N LEU A 11 -3.50 8.65 -5.61
CA LEU A 11 -2.39 8.20 -6.46
C LEU A 11 -2.55 8.70 -7.90
N THR A 12 -2.26 9.98 -8.11
CA THR A 12 -2.40 10.69 -9.39
C THR A 12 -1.14 10.62 -10.27
N CYS A 13 0.04 10.43 -9.67
CA CYS A 13 1.32 10.37 -10.38
C CYS A 13 1.93 8.96 -10.32
N GLY A 14 2.53 8.49 -11.41
CA GLY A 14 3.20 7.18 -11.46
C GLY A 14 4.42 7.07 -10.52
N MET A 15 4.96 8.21 -10.08
CA MET A 15 6.07 8.27 -9.13
C MET A 15 5.61 7.96 -7.70
N CYS A 16 4.38 8.37 -7.34
CA CYS A 16 3.74 8.08 -6.07
C CYS A 16 3.67 6.58 -5.82
N VAL A 17 3.22 5.81 -6.82
CA VAL A 17 3.09 4.34 -6.75
C VAL A 17 4.41 3.68 -6.36
N LYS A 18 5.53 4.11 -6.97
CA LYS A 18 6.85 3.56 -6.67
C LYS A 18 7.27 3.85 -5.24
N HIS A 19 7.05 5.08 -4.76
CA HIS A 19 7.43 5.48 -3.40
C HIS A 19 6.75 4.60 -2.35
N ILE A 20 5.42 4.51 -2.38
CA ILE A 20 4.68 3.64 -1.44
C ILE A 20 5.08 2.17 -1.59
N THR A 21 5.31 1.69 -2.81
CA THR A 21 5.72 0.28 -3.01
C THR A 21 7.04 0.00 -2.29
N GLU A 22 7.97 0.95 -2.33
CA GLU A 22 9.28 0.84 -1.68
C GLU A 22 9.14 0.91 -0.16
N ASP A 23 8.43 1.92 0.38
CA ASP A 23 8.15 2.06 1.81
C ASP A 23 7.48 0.81 2.40
N LEU A 24 6.40 0.33 1.76
CA LEU A 24 5.72 -0.89 2.21
C LEU A 24 6.61 -2.12 2.07
N SER A 25 7.46 -2.19 1.05
CA SER A 25 8.38 -3.32 0.89
C SER A 25 9.53 -3.32 1.90
N GLN A 26 9.78 -2.19 2.57
CA GLN A 26 10.78 -2.08 3.64
C GLN A 26 10.24 -2.51 5.01
N LEU A 27 8.92 -2.66 5.17
CA LEU A 27 8.35 -3.11 6.43
C LEU A 27 8.69 -4.58 6.71
N ASP A 28 9.02 -4.86 7.97
CA ASP A 28 9.29 -6.21 8.43
C ASP A 28 8.11 -7.15 8.19
N GLY A 29 8.42 -8.32 7.62
CA GLY A 29 7.44 -9.37 7.35
C GLY A 29 6.70 -9.26 6.01
N ILE A 30 6.96 -8.21 5.22
CA ILE A 30 6.49 -8.08 3.84
C ILE A 30 7.48 -8.76 2.90
N SER A 31 6.97 -9.65 2.05
CA SER A 31 7.76 -10.38 1.03
C SER A 31 7.59 -9.80 -0.37
N LYS A 32 6.42 -9.21 -0.66
CA LYS A 32 6.09 -8.64 -1.96
C LYS A 32 5.05 -7.53 -1.83
N VAL A 33 5.23 -6.45 -2.58
CA VAL A 33 4.25 -5.38 -2.74
C VAL A 33 3.99 -5.14 -4.21
N GLU A 34 2.73 -5.10 -4.60
CA GLU A 34 2.27 -4.77 -5.96
C GLU A 34 1.21 -3.69 -5.89
N VAL A 35 1.48 -2.51 -6.43
CA VAL A 35 0.51 -1.42 -6.46
C VAL A 35 -0.01 -1.25 -7.89
N VAL A 36 -1.32 -1.42 -8.06
CA VAL A 36 -2.02 -1.31 -9.33
C VAL A 36 -2.86 -0.04 -9.31
N ARG A 37 -2.57 0.89 -10.22
CA ARG A 37 -3.40 2.09 -10.40
C ARG A 37 -4.70 1.72 -11.11
N GLY A 38 -5.83 2.13 -10.56
CA GLY A 38 -7.15 2.01 -11.18
C GLY A 38 -7.50 3.23 -12.02
N GLU A 39 -8.79 3.41 -12.30
CA GLU A 39 -9.29 4.59 -13.00
C GLU A 39 -9.20 5.85 -12.11
N GLY A 40 -8.75 6.95 -12.71
CA GLY A 40 -8.68 8.26 -12.04
C GLY A 40 -7.58 8.36 -10.97
N LYS A 41 -8.00 8.56 -9.72
CA LYS A 41 -7.13 8.77 -8.53
C LYS A 41 -7.02 7.51 -7.64
N SER A 42 -7.75 6.46 -7.99
CA SER A 42 -7.80 5.23 -7.20
C SER A 42 -6.62 4.31 -7.53
N ALA A 43 -6.16 3.57 -6.54
CA ALA A 43 -5.18 2.50 -6.71
C ALA A 43 -5.45 1.37 -5.72
N VAL A 44 -4.88 0.21 -5.98
CA VAL A 44 -4.99 -0.98 -5.14
C VAL A 44 -3.58 -1.50 -4.87
N ALA A 45 -3.15 -1.45 -3.61
CA ALA A 45 -1.89 -2.02 -3.14
C ALA A 45 -2.11 -3.45 -2.61
N THR A 46 -1.50 -4.43 -3.26
CA THR A 46 -1.49 -5.83 -2.86
C THR A 46 -0.20 -6.12 -2.12
N VAL A 47 -0.29 -6.45 -0.84
CA VAL A 47 0.85 -6.78 0.01
C VAL A 47 0.81 -8.26 0.34
N THR A 48 1.92 -8.95 0.17
CA THR A 48 2.09 -10.36 0.51
C THR A 48 3.27 -10.53 1.43
N GLY A 49 3.10 -11.30 2.50
CA GLY A 49 4.12 -11.47 3.52
C GLY A 49 3.75 -12.56 4.53
N ASP A 50 4.72 -12.95 5.36
CA ASP A 50 4.48 -13.92 6.43
C ASP A 50 4.12 -13.24 7.76
N ALA A 51 4.54 -11.98 7.95
CA ALA A 51 4.26 -11.20 9.15
C ALA A 51 3.85 -9.77 8.77
N ILE A 52 2.75 -9.62 8.01
CA ILE A 52 2.28 -8.30 7.59
C ILE A 52 1.84 -7.50 8.83
N PRO A 53 2.29 -6.24 8.98
CA PRO A 53 1.94 -5.41 10.12
C PRO A 53 0.45 -5.07 10.21
N ALA A 54 0.05 -4.44 11.33
CA ALA A 54 -1.32 -4.00 11.57
C ALA A 54 -1.78 -2.95 10.55
N ASP A 55 -3.10 -2.86 10.35
CA ASP A 55 -3.74 -1.91 9.43
C ASP A 55 -3.36 -0.45 9.73
N ASP A 56 -3.23 -0.11 11.01
CA ASP A 56 -2.77 1.21 11.46
C ASP A 56 -1.35 1.52 10.97
N VAL A 57 -0.41 0.57 11.09
CA VAL A 57 1.00 0.76 10.68
C VAL A 57 1.09 0.91 9.17
N LEU A 58 0.34 0.11 8.42
CA LEU A 58 0.28 0.21 6.96
C LEU A 58 -0.29 1.58 6.55
N THR A 59 -1.35 2.02 7.21
CA THR A 59 -2.00 3.31 6.94
C THR A 59 -1.09 4.48 7.28
N GLU A 60 -0.41 4.44 8.43
CA GLU A 60 0.57 5.44 8.85
C GLU A 60 1.73 5.50 7.86
N THR A 61 2.28 4.35 7.46
CA THR A 61 3.34 4.27 6.43
C THR A 61 2.89 4.90 5.11
N VAL A 62 1.66 4.62 4.67
CA VAL A 62 1.10 5.19 3.44
C VAL A 62 0.92 6.70 3.54
N GLN A 63 0.48 7.21 4.69
CA GLN A 63 0.31 8.65 4.95
C GLN A 63 1.66 9.37 5.10
N ASP A 64 2.67 8.71 5.67
CA ASP A 64 4.02 9.27 5.83
C ASP A 64 4.77 9.30 4.49
N ALA A 65 4.55 8.28 3.64
CA ALA A 65 5.05 8.24 2.27
C ALA A 65 4.42 9.31 1.35
N GLY A 66 3.27 9.89 1.73
CA GLY A 66 2.67 11.05 1.06
C GLY A 66 1.18 11.27 1.36
N ASP A 67 0.59 12.28 0.71
CA ASP A 67 -0.83 12.65 0.86
C ASP A 67 -1.82 11.65 0.19
N TYR A 68 -1.74 10.35 0.51
CA TYR A 68 -2.67 9.33 0.05
C TYR A 68 -3.60 8.90 1.19
N SER A 69 -4.81 8.47 0.82
CA SER A 69 -5.79 7.96 1.77
C SER A 69 -6.06 6.48 1.55
N VAL A 70 -6.04 5.70 2.64
CA VAL A 70 -6.47 4.30 2.60
C VAL A 70 -7.99 4.25 2.74
N LEU A 71 -8.68 3.81 1.69
CA LEU A 71 -10.13 3.69 1.65
C LEU A 71 -10.62 2.40 2.29
N ALA A 72 -9.90 1.29 2.08
CA ALA A 72 -10.28 -0.02 2.59
C ALA A 72 -9.08 -0.96 2.64
N ILE A 73 -9.05 -1.88 3.61
CA ILE A 73 -8.05 -2.94 3.70
C ILE A 73 -8.78 -4.29 3.75
N ASN A 74 -8.45 -5.18 2.81
CA ASN A 74 -9.06 -6.50 2.67
C ASN A 74 -7.98 -7.55 2.96
N ARG A 75 -8.19 -8.35 4.01
CA ARG A 75 -7.28 -9.41 4.47
C ARG A 75 -7.83 -10.79 4.15
#